data_AF-A0A126P8U8-F1
#
_entry.id   AF-A0A126P8U8-F1
#
_cell.length_a   1.000
_cell.length_b   1.000
_cell.length_c   1.000
_cell.angle_alpha   90.00
_cell.angle_beta   90.00
_cell.angle_gamma   90.00
#
_symmetry.space_group_name_H-M   'P 1'
#
loop_
_entity.id
_entity.type
_entity.pdbx_description
1 polymer ?
#
loop_
_entity_poly.entity_id
_entity_poly.type
_entity_poly.pdbx_seq_one_letter_code
_entity_poly.pdbx_strand_id
1 'polypeptide(L)'
;MDSTPSATPPIIIVGAGLAGLTAARALAAAGQPVRVFEARDRVGGRTLAVPALPGGPDDEHLDLGATWGWAHHPYVMWLLAELGTRPFVQPSAGATAYKTAQGVHRVPNPSGSAGYLRVAGGAAALCRTLAQQLPAGCLHLGARVAQLRQLPGPDGVEVTVEQAGRTEQHRAPAVVLALPPRLVAHSIQFAPALPAPLHQALRDVPTWMSHAMKSVVVYAAPFWRAPG
;
A
#
# COMPACT_ATOMS: atom_id res chain seq x y z
N MET A 1 9.66 29.65 35.22
CA MET A 1 9.07 30.00 33.91
C MET A 1 10.09 29.60 32.86
N ASP A 2 9.87 28.45 32.22
CA ASP A 2 10.41 28.16 30.89
C ASP A 2 9.57 27.03 30.29
N SER A 3 8.36 27.36 29.86
CA SER A 3 7.52 26.44 29.10
C SER A 3 7.89 26.62 27.63
N THR A 4 8.86 25.83 27.17
CA THR A 4 8.98 25.55 25.74
C THR A 4 7.59 25.22 25.20
N PRO A 5 7.12 25.84 24.11
CA PRO A 5 5.83 25.47 23.52
C PRO A 5 5.88 23.97 23.24
N SER A 6 5.00 23.21 23.91
CA SER A 6 4.88 21.77 23.71
C SER A 6 4.64 21.55 22.23
N ALA A 7 5.61 20.95 21.53
CA ALA A 7 5.48 20.63 20.12
C ALA A 7 4.16 19.89 19.90
N THR A 8 3.38 20.30 18.89
CA THR A 8 2.11 19.67 18.54
C THR A 8 2.33 18.16 18.38
N PRO A 9 1.61 17.31 19.14
CA PRO A 9 1.84 15.88 19.09
C PRO A 9 1.44 15.32 17.71
N PRO A 10 2.18 14.34 17.17
CA PRO A 10 1.92 13.85 15.82
C PRO A 10 0.72 12.93 15.77
N ILE A 11 -0.02 12.96 14.66
CA ILE A 11 -1.00 11.92 14.32
C ILE A 11 -0.22 10.68 13.90
N ILE A 12 -0.61 9.52 14.43
CA ILE A 12 0.01 8.24 14.06
C ILE A 12 -0.80 7.57 12.95
N ILE A 13 -0.14 7.11 11.90
CA ILE A 13 -0.71 6.29 10.85
C ILE A 13 -0.12 4.89 10.93
N VAL A 14 -0.98 3.88 10.90
CA VAL A 14 -0.57 2.48 10.93
C VAL A 14 -0.73 1.88 9.54
N GLY A 15 0.40 1.54 8.91
CA GLY A 15 0.51 0.98 7.57
C GLY A 15 0.95 2.00 6.51
N ALA A 16 2.08 1.71 5.86
CA ALA A 16 2.63 2.52 4.75
C ALA A 16 2.23 1.95 3.37
N GLY A 17 0.97 1.50 3.24
CA GLY A 17 0.35 1.27 1.94
C GLY A 17 -0.10 2.58 1.30
N LEU A 18 -0.66 2.51 0.08
CA LEU A 18 -1.14 3.68 -0.65
C LEU A 18 -2.06 4.59 0.18
N ALA A 19 -3.03 4.02 0.91
CA ALA A 19 -3.95 4.79 1.75
C ALA A 19 -3.22 5.54 2.88
N GLY A 20 -2.33 4.87 3.61
CA GLY A 20 -1.62 5.47 4.73
C GLY A 20 -0.61 6.53 4.29
N LEU A 21 0.09 6.29 3.18
CA LEU A 21 1.03 7.26 2.61
C LEU A 21 0.32 8.51 2.07
N THR A 22 -0.81 8.35 1.37
CA THR A 22 -1.61 9.49 0.92
C THR A 22 -2.16 10.30 2.10
N ALA A 23 -2.64 9.63 3.15
CA ALA A 23 -3.08 10.29 4.37
C ALA A 23 -1.94 11.02 5.09
N ALA A 24 -0.76 10.40 5.18
CA ALA A 24 0.43 11.01 5.77
C ALA A 24 0.83 12.28 5.04
N ARG A 25 0.85 12.23 3.70
CA ARG A 25 1.17 13.38 2.86
C ARG A 25 0.16 14.51 3.03
N ALA A 26 -1.14 14.19 3.06
CA ALA A 26 -2.19 15.19 3.25
C ALA A 26 -2.07 15.89 4.61
N LEU A 27 -1.81 15.13 5.68
CA LEU A 27 -1.59 15.69 7.02
C LEU A 27 -0.33 16.55 7.08
N ALA A 28 0.78 16.07 6.52
CA ALA A 28 2.03 16.83 6.47
C ALA A 28 1.88 18.13 5.66
N ALA A 29 1.17 18.10 4.52
CA ALA A 29 0.89 19.29 3.71
C ALA A 29 0.01 20.31 4.43
N ALA A 30 -0.84 19.86 5.37
CA ALA A 30 -1.63 20.73 6.25
C ALA A 30 -0.83 21.26 7.46
N GLY A 31 0.47 20.97 7.57
CA GLY A 31 1.31 21.36 8.70
C GLY A 31 1.09 20.54 9.97
N GLN A 32 0.33 19.45 9.91
CA GLN A 32 0.11 18.55 11.05
C GLN A 32 1.28 17.56 11.16
N PRO A 33 1.99 17.50 12.30
CA PRO A 33 3.01 16.49 12.51
C PRO A 33 2.42 15.08 12.39
N VAL A 34 3.16 14.18 11.74
CA VAL A 34 2.71 12.82 11.44
C VAL A 34 3.84 11.82 11.70
N ARG A 35 3.50 10.61 12.14
CA ARG A 35 4.39 9.44 12.15
C ARG A 35 3.68 8.26 11.50
N VAL A 36 4.39 7.52 10.66
CA VAL A 36 3.88 6.35 9.95
C VAL A 36 4.65 5.13 10.43
N PHE A 37 3.95 4.15 10.99
CA PHE A 37 4.53 2.86 11.38
C PHE A 37 4.11 1.78 10.38
N GLU A 38 5.09 1.12 9.75
CA GLU A 38 4.89 0.01 8.83
C GLU A 38 5.61 -1.23 9.35
N ALA A 39 4.86 -2.32 9.46
CA ALA A 39 5.38 -3.58 10.02
C ALA A 39 6.46 -4.22 9.13
N ARG A 40 6.43 -3.99 7.81
CA ARG A 40 7.44 -4.49 6.87
C ARG A 40 8.62 -3.55 6.75
N ASP A 41 9.71 -4.08 6.22
CA ASP A 41 10.92 -3.34 5.80
C ASP A 41 10.73 -2.53 4.50
N ARG A 42 9.50 -2.44 3.98
CA ARG A 42 9.17 -1.75 2.75
C ARG A 42 7.79 -1.11 2.80
N VAL A 43 7.62 -0.06 2.01
CA VAL A 43 6.31 0.57 1.75
C VAL A 43 5.50 -0.20 0.68
N GLY A 44 4.26 0.23 0.48
CA GLY A 44 3.37 -0.19 -0.60
C GLY A 44 2.35 -1.27 -0.22
N GLY A 45 2.63 -2.06 0.81
CA GLY A 45 1.72 -3.12 1.26
C GLY A 45 1.42 -4.10 0.12
N ARG A 46 0.18 -4.06 -0.40
CA ARG A 46 -0.29 -4.90 -1.52
C ARG A 46 0.21 -4.43 -2.89
N THR A 47 0.79 -3.23 -3.01
CA THR A 47 1.58 -2.88 -4.19
C THR A 47 3.00 -3.37 -3.95
N LEU A 48 3.40 -4.39 -4.71
CA LEU A 48 4.76 -4.94 -4.69
C LEU A 48 5.21 -5.03 -6.13
N ALA A 49 6.41 -4.52 -6.40
CA ALA A 49 7.07 -4.67 -7.67
C ALA A 49 8.51 -5.13 -7.40
N VAL A 50 9.04 -5.98 -8.26
CA VAL A 50 10.41 -6.51 -8.21
C VAL A 50 11.13 -6.21 -9.52
N PRO A 51 12.47 -6.07 -9.53
CA PRO A 51 13.21 -5.90 -10.77
C PRO A 51 12.89 -7.02 -11.77
N ALA A 52 12.75 -6.68 -13.05
CA ALA A 52 12.48 -7.68 -14.08
C ALA A 52 13.67 -8.64 -14.30
N LEU A 53 14.89 -8.12 -14.16
CA LEU A 53 16.14 -8.87 -14.21
C LEU A 53 17.03 -8.48 -13.02
N PRO A 54 17.90 -9.38 -12.54
CA PRO A 54 18.91 -9.04 -11.53
C PRO A 54 19.77 -7.86 -12.00
N GLY A 55 19.81 -6.77 -11.22
CA GLY A 55 20.54 -5.55 -11.57
C GLY A 55 19.93 -4.72 -12.70
N GLY A 56 18.69 -5.01 -13.10
CA GLY A 56 17.94 -4.20 -14.08
C GLY A 56 17.57 -2.80 -13.56
N PRO A 57 17.15 -1.90 -14.45
CA PRO A 57 16.87 -0.52 -14.09
C PRO A 57 15.59 -0.37 -13.23
N ASP A 58 15.52 0.74 -12.47
CA ASP A 58 14.45 1.00 -11.49
C ASP A 58 13.04 1.16 -12.09
N ASP A 59 12.95 1.49 -13.37
CA ASP A 59 11.70 1.63 -14.11
C ASP A 59 11.24 0.33 -14.80
N GLU A 60 12.10 -0.70 -14.86
CA GLU A 60 11.79 -2.03 -15.38
C GLU A 60 11.46 -3.01 -14.26
N HIS A 61 10.32 -2.77 -13.60
CA HIS A 61 9.83 -3.64 -12.54
C HIS A 61 8.56 -4.42 -12.94
N LEU A 62 8.46 -5.63 -12.39
CA LEU A 62 7.32 -6.52 -12.51
C LEU A 62 6.43 -6.40 -11.28
N ASP A 63 5.19 -5.99 -11.48
CA ASP A 63 4.20 -5.96 -10.41
C ASP A 63 3.84 -7.38 -9.97
N LEU A 64 4.04 -7.69 -8.70
CA LEU A 64 3.57 -8.93 -8.05
C LEU A 64 2.26 -8.72 -7.28
N GLY A 65 1.84 -7.47 -7.14
CA GLY A 65 0.56 -7.07 -6.54
C GLY A 65 -0.33 -6.32 -7.52
N ALA A 66 -0.90 -5.20 -7.09
CA ALA A 66 -1.66 -4.32 -7.98
C ALA A 66 -0.81 -3.92 -9.20
N THR A 67 -1.41 -3.98 -10.39
CA THR A 67 -0.69 -3.81 -11.67
C THR A 67 -1.37 -2.80 -12.57
N TRP A 68 -2.70 -2.74 -12.52
CA TRP A 68 -3.53 -2.06 -13.50
C TRP A 68 -4.31 -0.90 -12.89
N GLY A 69 -4.48 0.15 -13.67
CA GLY A 69 -5.42 1.23 -13.47
C GLY A 69 -6.25 1.48 -14.73
N TRP A 70 -7.22 2.39 -14.63
CA TRP A 70 -8.08 2.79 -15.74
C TRP A 70 -8.24 4.30 -15.76
N ALA A 71 -8.43 4.88 -16.94
CA ALA A 71 -8.60 6.33 -17.09
C ALA A 71 -9.83 6.88 -16.33
N HIS A 72 -10.85 6.04 -16.09
CA HIS A 72 -12.05 6.42 -15.34
C HIS A 72 -11.89 6.31 -13.81
N HIS A 73 -10.69 6.04 -13.29
CA HIS A 73 -10.41 6.11 -11.85
C HIS A 73 -9.87 7.50 -11.47
N PRO A 74 -10.73 8.49 -11.18
CA PRO A 74 -10.33 9.89 -11.10
C PRO A 74 -9.26 10.13 -10.03
N TYR A 75 -9.38 9.51 -8.85
CA TYR A 75 -8.43 9.70 -7.76
C TYR A 75 -7.04 9.14 -8.05
N VAL A 76 -6.96 8.01 -8.76
CA VAL A 76 -5.66 7.44 -9.15
C VAL A 76 -5.03 8.31 -10.23
N MET A 77 -5.81 8.78 -11.21
CA MET A 77 -5.31 9.67 -12.26
C MET A 77 -4.85 11.02 -11.71
N TRP A 78 -5.60 11.59 -10.76
CA TRP A 78 -5.22 12.81 -10.05
C TRP A 78 -3.91 12.61 -9.28
N LEU A 79 -3.79 11.53 -8.50
CA LEU A 79 -2.57 11.24 -7.75
C LEU A 79 -1.36 11.03 -8.68
N LEU A 80 -1.54 10.34 -9.80
CA LEU A 80 -0.50 10.18 -10.82
C LEU A 80 -0.03 11.54 -11.36
N ALA A 81 -0.97 12.44 -11.67
CA ALA A 81 -0.66 13.78 -12.14
C ALA A 81 0.11 14.60 -11.09
N GLU A 82 -0.33 14.58 -9.83
CA GLU A 82 0.37 15.28 -8.74
C GLU A 82 1.79 14.77 -8.51
N LEU A 83 2.01 13.47 -8.68
CA LEU A 83 3.32 12.85 -8.54
C LEU A 83 4.21 13.01 -9.79
N GLY A 84 3.70 13.65 -10.86
CA GLY A 84 4.41 13.77 -12.13
C GLY A 84 4.58 12.44 -12.87
N THR A 85 3.82 11.42 -12.50
CA THR A 85 3.94 10.05 -13.02
C THR A 85 2.96 9.83 -14.16
N ARG A 86 3.49 9.62 -15.37
CA ARG A 86 2.65 9.35 -16.54
C ARG A 86 2.33 7.86 -16.65
N PRO A 87 1.05 7.45 -16.67
CA PRO A 87 0.70 6.08 -16.99
C PRO A 87 0.88 5.80 -18.49
N PHE A 88 1.06 4.52 -18.83
CA PHE A 88 1.08 4.05 -20.21
C PHE A 88 0.07 2.93 -20.42
N VAL A 89 -0.43 2.79 -21.65
CA VAL A 89 -1.36 1.71 -22.01
C VAL A 89 -0.62 0.38 -22.10
N GLN A 90 -1.13 -0.64 -21.41
CA GLN A 90 -0.61 -2.01 -21.54
C GLN A 90 -0.83 -2.51 -22.97
N PRO A 91 0.22 -3.06 -23.63
CA PRO A 91 0.03 -3.79 -24.87
C PRO A 91 -0.93 -4.97 -24.66
N SER A 92 -2.07 -4.95 -25.37
CA SER A 92 -3.14 -5.95 -25.25
C SER A 92 -3.44 -6.66 -26.58
N ALA A 93 -2.69 -6.36 -27.64
CA ALA A 93 -2.78 -7.07 -28.91
C ALA A 93 -2.23 -8.50 -28.78
N GLY A 94 -2.86 -9.44 -29.48
CA GLY A 94 -2.46 -10.85 -29.50
C GLY A 94 -3.56 -11.80 -29.02
N ALA A 95 -3.25 -13.10 -29.09
CA ALA A 95 -4.17 -14.16 -28.68
C ALA A 95 -4.32 -14.21 -27.16
N THR A 96 -5.53 -14.50 -26.69
CA THR A 96 -5.80 -14.79 -25.28
C THR A 96 -6.13 -16.26 -25.12
N ALA A 97 -5.51 -16.92 -24.14
CA ALA A 97 -5.81 -18.31 -23.81
C ALA A 97 -5.74 -18.55 -22.31
N TYR A 98 -6.50 -19.52 -21.82
CA TYR A 98 -6.43 -20.00 -20.45
C TYR A 98 -6.43 -21.54 -20.43
N LYS A 99 -5.80 -22.12 -19.40
CA LYS A 99 -5.73 -23.57 -19.22
C LYS A 99 -6.67 -24.01 -18.11
N THR A 100 -7.50 -25.01 -18.38
CA THR A 100 -8.30 -25.73 -17.38
C THR A 100 -7.85 -27.19 -17.31
N ALA A 101 -8.49 -27.98 -16.44
CA ALA A 101 -8.28 -29.43 -16.39
C ALA A 101 -8.61 -30.13 -17.72
N GLN A 102 -9.49 -29.55 -18.53
CA GLN A 102 -9.96 -30.09 -19.80
C GLN A 102 -9.11 -29.67 -21.01
N GLY A 103 -8.08 -28.82 -20.81
CA GLY A 103 -7.18 -28.40 -21.88
C GLY A 103 -6.97 -26.89 -21.96
N VAL A 104 -6.45 -26.43 -23.10
CA VAL A 104 -6.18 -25.02 -23.39
C VAL A 104 -7.33 -24.44 -24.21
N HIS A 105 -7.94 -23.38 -23.72
CA HIS A 105 -9.04 -22.67 -24.36
C HIS A 105 -8.53 -21.36 -24.95
N ARG A 106 -8.71 -21.18 -26.26
CA ARG A 106 -8.37 -19.92 -26.95
C ARG A 106 -9.62 -19.06 -27.05
N VAL A 107 -9.49 -17.79 -26.72
CA VAL A 107 -10.59 -16.82 -26.76
C VAL A 107 -10.53 -16.08 -28.09
N PRO A 108 -11.65 -15.95 -28.83
CA PRO A 108 -11.67 -15.32 -30.16
C PRO A 108 -11.47 -13.79 -30.12
N ASN A 109 -11.66 -13.18 -28.95
CA ASN A 109 -11.54 -11.74 -28.77
C ASN A 109 -10.12 -11.35 -28.34
N PRO A 110 -9.67 -10.13 -28.67
CA PRO A 110 -8.44 -9.56 -28.11
C PRO A 110 -8.50 -9.56 -26.58
N SER A 111 -7.32 -9.49 -25.95
CA SER A 111 -7.22 -9.49 -24.49
C SER A 111 -8.18 -8.49 -23.86
N GLY A 112 -8.89 -8.93 -22.82
CA GLY A 112 -9.73 -8.07 -21.98
C GLY A 112 -8.95 -6.97 -21.25
N SER A 113 -7.62 -6.92 -21.43
CA SER A 113 -6.74 -5.86 -20.96
C SER A 113 -6.71 -4.60 -21.84
N ALA A 114 -7.58 -4.49 -22.86
CA ALA A 114 -7.68 -3.27 -23.66
C ALA A 114 -7.95 -2.04 -22.76
N GLY A 115 -7.13 -1.00 -22.92
CA GLY A 115 -7.22 0.23 -22.13
C GLY A 115 -6.71 0.14 -20.69
N TYR A 116 -6.11 -1.00 -20.28
CA TYR A 116 -5.46 -1.10 -18.98
C TYR A 116 -4.24 -0.18 -18.94
N LEU A 117 -4.17 0.64 -17.91
CA LEU A 117 -3.03 1.53 -17.67
C LEU A 117 -2.05 0.86 -16.71
N ARG A 118 -0.76 1.08 -16.97
CA ARG A 118 0.36 0.70 -16.10
C ARG A 118 1.23 1.92 -15.80
N VAL A 119 2.09 1.77 -14.80
CA VAL A 119 3.02 2.80 -14.34
C VAL A 119 4.44 2.27 -14.49
N ALA A 120 5.35 3.08 -15.01
CA ALA A 120 6.77 2.73 -15.07
C ALA A 120 7.34 2.51 -13.66
N GLY A 121 8.17 1.48 -13.47
CA GLY A 121 8.62 1.04 -12.13
C GLY A 121 7.54 0.33 -11.30
N GLY A 122 6.37 0.05 -11.89
CA GLY A 122 5.24 -0.66 -11.29
C GLY A 122 4.36 0.21 -10.39
N ALA A 123 3.22 -0.33 -9.95
CA ALA A 123 2.30 0.36 -9.03
C ALA A 123 2.93 0.65 -7.67
N ALA A 124 3.99 -0.07 -7.30
CA ALA A 124 4.78 0.21 -6.10
C ALA A 124 5.54 1.54 -6.19
N ALA A 125 5.85 2.04 -7.39
CA ALA A 125 6.53 3.32 -7.59
C ALA A 125 5.75 4.47 -6.95
N LEU A 126 4.41 4.48 -7.09
CA LEU A 126 3.52 5.45 -6.44
C LEU A 126 3.78 5.57 -4.93
N CYS A 127 3.90 4.43 -4.24
CA CYS A 127 4.13 4.40 -2.80
C CYS A 127 5.55 4.83 -2.45
N ARG A 128 6.55 4.48 -3.27
CA ARG A 128 7.93 4.96 -3.07
C ARG A 128 8.02 6.48 -3.21
N THR A 129 7.42 7.05 -4.26
CA THR A 129 7.40 8.50 -4.48
C THR A 129 6.67 9.23 -3.36
N LEU A 130 5.51 8.72 -2.92
CA LEU A 130 4.81 9.28 -1.76
C LEU A 130 5.67 9.26 -0.50
N ALA A 131 6.34 8.15 -0.21
CA ALA A 131 7.20 8.02 0.97
C ALA A 131 8.38 9.00 0.93
N GLN A 132 8.98 9.24 -0.24
CA GLN A 132 10.08 10.20 -0.43
C GLN A 132 9.66 11.65 -0.21
N GLN A 133 8.37 11.98 -0.39
CA GLN A 133 7.84 13.33 -0.17
C GLN A 133 7.49 13.60 1.30
N LEU A 134 7.53 12.59 2.17
CA LEU A 134 7.19 12.77 3.58
C LEU A 134 8.35 13.45 4.34
N PRO A 135 8.07 14.20 5.42
CA PRO A 135 9.09 14.78 6.28
C PRO A 135 10.10 13.74 6.77
N ALA A 136 11.38 14.13 6.84
CA ALA A 136 12.44 13.25 7.29
C ALA A 136 12.15 12.67 8.69
N GLY A 137 12.40 11.37 8.86
CA GLY A 137 12.22 10.68 10.13
C GLY A 137 10.77 10.36 10.52
N CYS A 138 9.77 10.68 9.69
CA CYS A 138 8.37 10.38 10.01
C CYS A 138 7.96 8.93 9.68
N LEU A 139 8.68 8.25 8.79
CA LEU A 139 8.37 6.90 8.33
C LEU A 139 9.26 5.88 9.03
N HIS A 140 8.65 4.95 9.75
CA HIS A 140 9.32 3.90 10.51
C HIS A 140 8.96 2.53 9.92
N LEU A 141 9.93 1.93 9.22
CA LEU A 141 9.82 0.59 8.64
C LEU A 141 10.26 -0.49 9.65
N GLY A 142 9.74 -1.71 9.50
CA GLY A 142 9.96 -2.81 10.45
C GLY A 142 9.35 -2.56 11.82
N ALA A 143 8.43 -1.59 11.93
CA ALA A 143 7.83 -1.12 13.17
C ALA A 143 6.35 -1.53 13.19
N ARG A 144 6.04 -2.58 13.94
CA ARG A 144 4.69 -3.14 14.06
C ARG A 144 3.96 -2.49 15.24
N VAL A 145 2.81 -1.87 14.97
CA VAL A 145 1.88 -1.49 16.04
C VAL A 145 1.19 -2.73 16.58
N ALA A 146 1.36 -3.01 17.87
CA ALA A 146 0.82 -4.19 18.55
C ALA A 146 -0.42 -3.86 19.40
N GLN A 147 -0.50 -2.65 19.95
CA GLN A 147 -1.59 -2.25 20.83
C GLN A 147 -1.94 -0.77 20.68
N LEU A 148 -3.24 -0.47 20.80
CA LEU A 148 -3.80 0.86 20.91
C LEU A 148 -4.59 0.97 22.21
N ARG A 149 -4.15 1.84 23.11
CA ARG A 149 -4.81 2.11 24.39
C ARG A 149 -5.35 3.53 24.41
N GLN A 150 -6.66 3.67 24.46
CA GLN A 150 -7.32 4.96 24.68
C GLN A 150 -6.94 5.47 26.07
N LEU A 151 -6.42 6.69 26.13
CA LEU A 151 -6.09 7.36 27.38
C LEU A 151 -7.33 8.09 27.94
N PRO A 152 -7.40 8.31 29.26
CA PRO A 152 -8.48 9.08 29.86
C PRO A 152 -8.52 10.53 29.35
N GLY A 153 -9.72 11.12 29.30
CA GLY A 153 -9.88 12.54 28.98
C GLY A 153 -9.38 12.93 27.57
N PRO A 154 -8.76 14.12 27.41
CA PRO A 154 -8.28 14.60 26.10
C PRO A 154 -6.90 14.06 25.70
N ASP A 155 -6.35 13.09 26.45
CA ASP A 155 -4.94 12.65 26.30
C ASP A 155 -4.68 11.78 25.06
N GLY A 156 -5.73 11.43 24.32
CA GLY A 156 -5.64 10.72 23.05
C GLY A 156 -5.40 9.22 23.19
N VAL A 157 -4.40 8.70 22.49
CA VAL A 157 -4.12 7.27 22.35
C VAL A 157 -2.64 7.00 22.63
N GLU A 158 -2.37 5.99 23.46
CA GLU A 158 -1.07 5.38 23.59
C GLU A 158 -0.94 4.21 22.59
N VAL A 159 0.15 4.21 21.83
CA VAL A 159 0.44 3.28 20.75
C VAL A 159 1.68 2.49 21.13
N THR A 160 1.53 1.18 21.28
CA THR A 160 2.65 0.27 21.52
C THR A 160 3.20 -0.22 20.18
N VAL A 161 4.49 0.03 19.94
CA VAL A 161 5.20 -0.34 18.72
C VAL A 161 6.32 -1.32 19.05
N GLU A 162 6.39 -2.41 18.29
CA GLU A 162 7.46 -3.41 18.33
C GLU A 162 8.39 -3.18 17.12
N GLN A 163 9.67 -2.97 17.37
CA GLN A 163 10.68 -2.78 16.32
C GLN A 163 12.02 -3.33 16.78
N ALA A 164 12.67 -4.16 15.96
CA ALA A 164 13.98 -4.74 16.24
C ALA A 164 14.10 -5.41 17.64
N GLY A 165 13.05 -6.11 18.07
CA GLY A 165 13.00 -6.78 19.39
C GLY A 165 12.78 -5.84 20.58
N ARG A 166 12.58 -4.55 20.35
CA ARG A 166 12.24 -3.55 21.37
C ARG A 166 10.76 -3.19 21.29
N THR A 167 10.19 -2.85 22.43
CA THR A 167 8.83 -2.34 22.55
C THR A 167 8.89 -0.90 23.04
N GLU A 168 8.28 0.01 22.29
CA GLU A 168 8.25 1.44 22.58
C GLU A 168 6.81 1.94 22.64
N GLN A 169 6.58 2.97 23.46
CA GLN A 169 5.28 3.60 23.59
C GLN A 169 5.32 5.01 22.98
N HIS A 170 4.31 5.32 22.19
CA HIS A 170 4.09 6.65 21.63
C HIS A 170 2.73 7.17 22.03
N ARG A 171 2.60 8.49 22.18
CA ARG A 171 1.31 9.15 22.39
C ARG A 171 0.93 9.95 21.16
N ALA A 172 -0.33 9.90 20.79
CA ALA A 172 -0.89 10.66 19.70
C ALA A 172 -2.31 11.13 20.02
N PRO A 173 -2.73 12.32 19.53
CA PRO A 173 -4.10 12.78 19.70
C PRO A 173 -5.09 11.90 18.91
N ALA A 174 -4.63 11.29 17.81
CA ALA A 174 -5.42 10.40 16.98
C ALA A 174 -4.53 9.36 16.28
N VAL A 175 -5.14 8.23 15.91
CA VAL A 175 -4.52 7.15 15.14
C VAL A 175 -5.37 6.84 13.91
N VAL A 176 -4.74 6.78 12.74
CA VAL A 176 -5.37 6.33 11.49
C VAL A 176 -4.92 4.92 11.19
N LEU A 177 -5.87 3.97 11.19
CA LEU A 177 -5.62 2.59 10.81
C LEU A 177 -5.75 2.42 9.29
N ALA A 178 -4.63 2.43 8.58
CA ALA A 178 -4.58 2.26 7.12
C ALA A 178 -4.26 0.81 6.70
N LEU A 179 -4.86 -0.15 7.39
CA LEU A 179 -4.65 -1.59 7.23
C LEU A 179 -5.92 -2.28 6.71
N PRO A 180 -5.81 -3.48 6.09
CA PRO A 180 -6.98 -4.32 5.85
C PRO A 180 -7.75 -4.60 7.16
N PRO A 181 -9.09 -4.53 7.18
CA PRO A 181 -9.88 -4.71 8.41
C PRO A 181 -9.59 -6.00 9.19
N ARG A 182 -9.45 -7.13 8.48
CA ARG A 182 -9.07 -8.40 9.12
C ARG A 182 -7.71 -8.31 9.80
N LEU A 183 -6.73 -7.63 9.19
CA LEU A 183 -5.42 -7.49 9.81
C LEU A 183 -5.53 -6.67 11.11
N VAL A 184 -6.34 -5.61 11.13
CA VAL A 184 -6.60 -4.84 12.36
C VAL A 184 -7.13 -5.74 13.47
N ALA A 185 -8.19 -6.51 13.19
CA ALA A 185 -8.83 -7.38 14.20
C ALA A 185 -7.90 -8.48 14.76
N HIS A 186 -6.93 -8.95 13.98
CA HIS A 186 -6.04 -10.05 14.40
C HIS A 186 -4.70 -9.60 14.96
N SER A 187 -4.21 -8.41 14.60
CA SER A 187 -2.83 -7.99 14.89
C SER A 187 -2.69 -6.86 15.88
N ILE A 188 -3.78 -6.15 16.21
CA ILE A 188 -3.79 -5.00 17.12
C ILE A 188 -4.71 -5.29 18.30
N GLN A 189 -4.17 -5.21 19.51
CA GLN A 189 -4.95 -5.23 20.73
C GLN A 189 -5.52 -3.83 21.03
N PHE A 190 -6.80 -3.75 21.37
CA PHE A 190 -7.45 -2.50 21.76
C PHE A 190 -7.74 -2.48 23.26
N ALA A 191 -7.48 -1.35 23.91
CA ALA A 191 -7.83 -1.10 25.29
C ALA A 191 -8.53 0.28 25.41
N PRO A 192 -9.83 0.37 25.75
CA PRO A 192 -10.74 -0.75 25.96
C PRO A 192 -10.93 -1.59 24.67
N ALA A 193 -11.42 -2.81 24.84
CA ALA A 193 -11.74 -3.66 23.69
C ALA A 193 -12.75 -2.96 22.78
N LEU A 194 -12.60 -3.15 21.46
CA LEU A 194 -13.58 -2.66 20.51
C LEU A 194 -14.96 -3.26 20.79
N PRO A 195 -16.06 -2.52 20.56
CA PRO A 195 -17.41 -3.09 20.64
C PRO A 195 -17.51 -4.37 19.81
N ALA A 196 -18.13 -5.42 20.37
CA ALA A 196 -18.20 -6.73 19.73
C ALA A 196 -18.74 -6.69 18.28
N PRO A 197 -19.78 -5.89 17.95
CA PRO A 197 -20.25 -5.77 16.56
C PRO A 197 -19.21 -5.20 15.61
N LEU A 198 -18.43 -4.21 16.04
CA LEU A 198 -17.35 -3.63 15.24
C LEU A 198 -16.20 -4.64 15.06
N HIS A 199 -15.80 -5.32 16.14
CA HIS A 199 -14.77 -6.34 16.07
C HIS A 199 -15.18 -7.49 15.12
N GLN A 200 -16.45 -7.91 15.17
CA GLN A 200 -17.00 -8.90 14.24
C GLN A 200 -16.97 -8.39 12.79
N ALA A 201 -17.44 -7.17 12.54
CA ALA A 201 -17.42 -6.58 11.21
C ALA A 201 -16.01 -6.54 10.60
N LEU A 202 -14.99 -6.16 11.38
CA LEU A 202 -13.60 -6.16 10.92
C LEU A 202 -13.11 -7.56 10.49
N ARG A 203 -13.53 -8.62 11.20
CA ARG A 203 -13.19 -10.01 10.88
C ARG A 203 -13.90 -10.52 9.63
N ASP A 204 -15.12 -10.08 9.40
CA ASP A 204 -15.96 -10.59 8.32
C ASP A 204 -15.68 -9.93 6.96
N VAL A 205 -15.01 -8.78 6.94
CA VAL A 205 -14.64 -8.13 5.66
C VAL A 205 -13.70 -9.04 4.86
N PRO A 206 -14.11 -9.52 3.67
CA PRO A 206 -13.24 -10.34 2.84
C PRO A 206 -12.07 -9.49 2.33
N THR A 207 -10.87 -10.07 2.34
CA THR A 207 -9.73 -9.47 1.65
C THR A 207 -9.74 -9.96 0.21
N TRP A 208 -10.10 -9.05 -0.69
CA TRP A 208 -10.09 -9.32 -2.13
C TRP A 208 -8.74 -9.91 -2.58
N MET A 209 -8.78 -10.96 -3.41
CA MET A 209 -7.62 -11.72 -3.86
C MET A 209 -6.74 -12.31 -2.75
N SER A 210 -7.30 -12.67 -1.58
CA SER A 210 -6.52 -13.32 -0.50
C SER A 210 -5.93 -14.68 -0.89
N HIS A 211 -6.51 -15.37 -1.87
CA HIS A 211 -6.06 -16.67 -2.38
C HIS A 211 -5.67 -16.58 -3.86
N ALA A 212 -4.86 -15.58 -4.22
CA ALA A 212 -4.33 -15.42 -5.57
C ALA A 212 -2.80 -15.57 -5.56
N MET A 213 -2.26 -16.28 -6.55
CA MET A 213 -0.84 -16.30 -6.86
C MET A 213 -0.64 -15.61 -8.21
N LYS A 214 0.39 -14.77 -8.30
CA LYS A 214 0.81 -14.16 -9.56
C LYS A 214 2.19 -14.68 -9.93
N SER A 215 2.31 -15.21 -11.14
CA SER A 215 3.58 -15.64 -11.73
C SER A 215 3.87 -14.78 -12.95
N VAL A 216 5.14 -14.40 -13.10
CA VAL A 216 5.61 -13.62 -14.25
C VAL A 216 6.83 -14.34 -14.82
N VAL A 217 6.89 -14.42 -16.15
CA VAL A 217 8.00 -15.07 -16.88
C VAL A 217 8.61 -14.02 -17.81
N VAL A 218 9.93 -13.88 -17.72
CA VAL A 218 10.70 -12.95 -18.55
C VAL A 218 11.36 -13.73 -19.69
N TYR A 219 11.28 -13.20 -20.90
CA TYR A 219 11.88 -13.76 -22.10
C TYR A 219 12.86 -12.75 -22.70
N ALA A 220 13.88 -13.23 -23.41
CA ALA A 220 14.87 -12.39 -24.07
C ALA A 220 14.26 -11.48 -25.16
N ALA A 221 13.18 -11.91 -25.79
CA ALA A 221 12.44 -11.14 -26.78
C ALA A 221 10.93 -11.39 -26.65
N PRO A 222 10.08 -10.39 -26.97
CA PRO A 222 8.63 -10.55 -26.97
C PRO A 222 8.16 -11.29 -28.23
N PHE A 223 8.58 -12.55 -28.41
CA PHE A 223 8.34 -13.34 -29.63
C PHE A 223 6.86 -13.46 -30.01
N TRP A 224 5.96 -13.38 -29.02
CA TRP A 224 4.50 -13.35 -29.22
C TRP A 224 3.99 -12.11 -29.97
N ARG A 225 4.83 -11.10 -30.21
CA ARG A 225 4.51 -9.93 -31.04
C ARG A 225 4.88 -10.11 -32.51
N ALA A 226 5.73 -11.08 -32.84
CA ALA A 226 6.07 -11.34 -34.23
C ALA A 226 4.81 -11.85 -34.96
N PRO A 227 4.57 -11.45 -36.22
CA PRO A 227 3.55 -12.10 -37.04
C PRO A 227 3.90 -13.58 -37.16
N GLY A 228 2.97 -14.43 -36.70
CA GLY A 228 3.02 -15.88 -36.83
C GLY A 228 1.95 -16.37 -37.78
#